data_AF-S6TN07-F1
#
_entry.id   AF-S6TN07-F1
#
_cell.length_a   1.000
_cell.length_b   1.000
_cell.length_c   1.000
_cell.angle_alpha   90.00
_cell.angle_beta   90.00
_cell.angle_gamma   90.00
#
_symmetry.space_group_name_H-M   'P 1'
#
loop_
_entity.id
_entity.type
_entity.pdbx_description
1 polymer ?
#
loop_
_entity_poly.entity_id
_entity_poly.type
_entity_poly.pdbx_seq_one_letter_code
_entity_poly.pdbx_strand_id
1 'polypeptide(L)'
;ALVVDCLEHIPKRTGLELLGGIRNLNASRIAVLADLQACGWQETDFFSLALQSSERFARDDQVLNLFTYDLREYKQVPDWLNAKYWANPENFGKYWW
;
A
#
# COMPACT_ATOMS: atom_id res chain seq x y z
N ALA A 1 -4.09 -11.68 -0.56
CA ALA A 1 -4.29 -11.86 -2.01
C ALA A 1 -2.95 -11.82 -2.73
N LEU A 2 -2.84 -12.52 -3.85
CA LEU A 2 -1.67 -12.53 -4.72
C LEU A 2 -2.13 -12.13 -6.13
N VAL A 3 -1.46 -11.15 -6.73
CA VAL A 3 -1.76 -10.65 -8.08
C VAL A 3 -0.47 -10.77 -8.90
N VAL A 4 -0.53 -11.56 -9.97
CA VAL A 4 0.60 -11.86 -10.86
C VAL A 4 0.06 -11.98 -12.28
N ASP A 5 0.82 -11.49 -13.28
CA ASP A 5 0.47 -11.60 -14.70
C ASP A 5 -0.97 -11.16 -14.98
N CYS A 6 -1.29 -9.96 -14.53
CA CYS A 6 -2.67 -9.46 -14.51
C CYS A 6 -2.73 -7.99 -14.94
N LEU A 7 -1.87 -7.14 -14.37
CA LEU A 7 -1.86 -5.70 -14.67
C LEU A 7 -1.39 -5.42 -16.10
N GLU A 8 -0.64 -6.35 -16.68
CA GLU A 8 -0.14 -6.36 -18.06
C GLU A 8 -1.29 -6.51 -19.09
N HIS A 9 -2.41 -7.10 -18.68
CA HIS A 9 -3.50 -7.49 -19.59
C HIS A 9 -4.76 -6.63 -19.46
N ILE A 10 -4.76 -5.65 -18.55
CA ILE A 10 -5.94 -4.84 -18.25
C ILE A 10 -5.61 -3.34 -18.31
N PRO A 11 -6.61 -2.49 -18.65
CA PRO A 11 -6.42 -1.05 -18.59
C PRO A 11 -6.05 -0.60 -17.17
N LYS A 12 -5.15 0.38 -17.07
CA LYS A 12 -4.67 0.93 -15.79
C LYS A 12 -5.80 1.30 -14.83
N ARG A 13 -6.88 1.92 -15.34
CA ARG A 13 -8.06 2.24 -14.52
C ARG A 13 -8.69 1.01 -13.87
N THR A 14 -8.89 -0.05 -14.64
CA THR A 14 -9.45 -1.32 -14.14
C THR A 14 -8.52 -1.97 -13.13
N GLY A 15 -7.20 -1.92 -13.36
CA GLY A 15 -6.23 -2.42 -12.39
C GLY A 15 -6.24 -1.63 -11.08
N LEU A 16 -6.42 -0.30 -11.12
CA LEU A 16 -6.57 0.52 -9.90
C LEU A 16 -7.83 0.14 -9.12
N GLU A 17 -8.95 -0.03 -9.82
CA GLU A 17 -10.22 -0.47 -9.23
C GLU A 17 -10.09 -1.87 -8.61
N LEU A 18 -9.40 -2.79 -9.30
CA LEU A 18 -9.11 -4.15 -8.82
C LEU A 18 -8.25 -4.13 -7.54
N LEU A 19 -7.07 -3.50 -7.59
CA LEU A 19 -6.15 -3.47 -6.46
C LEU A 19 -6.75 -2.73 -5.26
N GLY A 20 -7.43 -1.60 -5.49
CA GLY A 20 -8.15 -0.86 -4.46
C GLY A 20 -9.29 -1.67 -3.85
N GLY A 21 -10.07 -2.37 -4.68
CA GLY A 21 -11.15 -3.26 -4.22
C GLY A 21 -10.63 -4.43 -3.39
N ILE A 22 -9.53 -5.06 -3.81
CA ILE A 22 -8.89 -6.13 -3.02
C ILE A 22 -8.42 -5.57 -1.66
N ARG A 23 -7.72 -4.44 -1.67
CA ARG A 23 -7.15 -3.81 -0.47
C ARG A 23 -8.21 -3.40 0.54
N ASN A 24 -9.29 -2.80 0.06
CA ASN A 24 -10.28 -2.17 0.94
C ASN A 24 -11.37 -3.16 1.39
N LEU A 25 -11.66 -4.20 0.61
CA LEU A 25 -12.83 -5.05 0.84
C LEU A 25 -12.53 -6.54 1.02
N ASN A 26 -11.41 -7.05 0.49
CA ASN A 26 -11.24 -8.50 0.33
C ASN A 26 -10.01 -9.07 1.04
N ALA A 27 -8.97 -8.28 1.32
CA ALA A 27 -7.76 -8.79 1.95
C ALA A 27 -7.04 -7.75 2.82
N SER A 28 -6.62 -8.19 4.00
CA SER A 28 -5.71 -7.42 4.87
C SER A 28 -4.25 -7.44 4.39
N ARG A 29 -3.90 -8.33 3.46
CA ARG A 29 -2.57 -8.47 2.89
C ARG A 29 -2.62 -8.67 1.38
N ILE A 30 -1.72 -7.99 0.66
CA ILE A 30 -1.60 -8.11 -0.80
C ILE A 30 -0.13 -8.23 -1.17
N ALA A 31 0.18 -9.13 -2.09
CA ALA A 31 1.42 -9.13 -2.85
C ALA A 31 1.07 -8.98 -4.33
N VAL A 32 1.74 -8.04 -5.00
CA VAL A 32 1.60 -7.78 -6.44
C VAL A 32 2.96 -7.94 -7.08
N LEU A 33 3.05 -8.83 -8.06
CA LEU A 33 4.22 -9.01 -8.89
C LEU A 33 3.91 -8.42 -10.26
N ALA A 34 4.63 -7.37 -10.66
CA ALA A 34 4.36 -6.64 -11.89
C ALA A 34 5.64 -6.37 -12.68
N ASP A 35 5.56 -6.57 -14.00
CA ASP A 35 6.54 -6.02 -14.93
C ASP A 35 6.13 -4.59 -15.30
N LEU A 36 6.83 -3.60 -14.74
CA LEU A 36 6.48 -2.19 -14.91
C LEU A 36 6.58 -1.73 -16.37
N GLN A 37 7.50 -2.32 -17.14
CA GLN A 37 7.66 -1.99 -18.55
C GLN A 37 6.49 -2.55 -19.36
N ALA A 38 6.06 -3.78 -19.06
CA ALA A 38 4.96 -4.43 -19.77
C ALA A 38 3.59 -3.83 -19.44
N CYS A 39 3.31 -3.56 -18.16
CA CYS A 39 1.99 -3.02 -17.76
C CYS A 39 1.86 -1.49 -17.94
N GLY A 40 2.97 -0.76 -18.08
CA GLY A 40 2.95 0.71 -18.20
C GLY A 40 2.58 1.43 -16.90
N TRP A 41 2.70 0.75 -15.76
CA TRP A 41 2.54 1.34 -14.42
C TRP A 41 3.87 1.89 -13.93
N GLN A 42 3.79 2.88 -13.05
CA GLN A 42 4.92 3.43 -12.33
C GLN A 42 4.88 2.96 -10.87
N GLU A 43 6.03 2.91 -10.20
CA GLU A 43 6.09 2.56 -8.76
C GLU A 43 5.16 3.46 -7.91
N THR A 44 5.05 4.73 -8.28
CA THR A 44 4.18 5.73 -7.64
C THR A 44 2.70 5.35 -7.67
N ASP A 45 2.25 4.60 -8.68
CA ASP A 45 0.88 4.09 -8.74
C ASP A 45 0.62 3.09 -7.59
N PHE A 46 1.60 2.24 -7.28
CA PHE A 46 1.53 1.29 -6.16
C PHE A 46 1.62 2.01 -4.81
N PHE A 47 2.47 3.03 -4.70
CA PHE A 47 2.58 3.85 -3.48
C PHE A 47 1.27 4.59 -3.19
N SER A 48 0.57 5.08 -4.22
CA SER A 48 -0.75 5.71 -4.06
C SER A 48 -1.80 4.77 -3.45
N LEU A 49 -1.59 3.46 -3.62
CA LEU A 49 -2.41 2.39 -3.06
C LEU A 49 -1.86 1.86 -1.73
N ALA A 50 -0.88 2.53 -1.11
CA ALA A 50 -0.21 2.11 0.12
C ALA A 50 0.63 0.83 0.02
N LEU A 51 0.88 0.32 -1.18
CA LEU A 51 1.82 -0.77 -1.34
C LEU A 51 3.25 -0.23 -1.24
N GLN A 52 4.16 -1.03 -0.70
CA GLN A 52 5.58 -0.73 -0.59
C GLN A 52 6.36 -1.59 -1.58
N SER A 53 7.42 -1.05 -2.17
CA SER A 53 8.37 -1.85 -2.94
C SER A 53 9.11 -2.78 -1.97
N SER A 54 9.11 -4.08 -2.27
CA SER A 54 9.70 -5.11 -1.41
C SER A 54 10.91 -5.76 -2.05
N GLU A 55 10.78 -6.28 -3.27
CA GLU A 55 11.86 -7.01 -3.95
C GLU A 55 11.81 -6.81 -5.46
N ARG A 56 12.93 -7.08 -6.13
CA ARG A 56 13.04 -7.04 -7.60
C ARG A 56 13.71 -8.32 -8.10
N PHE A 57 13.08 -8.98 -9.06
CA PHE A 57 13.55 -10.21 -9.66
C PHE A 57 13.88 -9.96 -11.13
N ALA A 58 15.09 -10.30 -11.55
CA ALA A 58 15.51 -10.22 -12.94
C ALA A 58 15.74 -11.63 -13.50
N ARG A 59 15.18 -11.90 -14.67
CA ARG A 59 15.44 -13.12 -15.45
C ARG A 59 15.45 -12.74 -16.93
N ASP A 60 16.59 -12.98 -17.58
CA ASP A 60 16.79 -12.63 -18.99
C ASP A 60 16.41 -11.16 -19.24
N ASP A 61 15.51 -10.90 -20.20
CA ASP A 61 15.01 -9.56 -20.54
C ASP A 61 13.80 -9.11 -19.68
N GLN A 62 13.38 -9.92 -18.70
CA GLN A 62 12.24 -9.62 -17.84
C GLN A 62 12.68 -9.13 -16.45
N VAL A 63 12.00 -8.09 -15.97
CA VAL A 63 12.15 -7.58 -14.61
C VAL A 63 10.78 -7.52 -13.92
N LEU A 64 10.64 -8.29 -12.85
CA LEU A 64 9.46 -8.29 -12.00
C LEU A 64 9.73 -7.52 -10.71
N ASN A 65 8.82 -6.61 -10.37
CA ASN A 65 8.86 -5.85 -9.12
C ASN A 65 7.76 -6.36 -8.19
N LEU A 66 8.14 -6.68 -6.96
CA LEU A 66 7.23 -7.10 -5.91
C LEU A 66 6.83 -5.90 -5.06
N PHE A 67 5.53 -5.63 -5.04
CA PHE A 67 4.91 -4.64 -4.17
C PHE A 67 4.04 -5.36 -3.14
N THR A 68 4.13 -4.96 -1.88
CA THR A 68 3.34 -5.58 -0.80
C THR A 68 2.58 -4.56 0.02
N TYR A 69 1.45 -5.01 0.57
CA TYR A 69 0.67 -4.28 1.55
C TYR A 69 0.30 -5.24 2.68
N ASP A 70 0.48 -4.80 3.92
CA ASP A 70 -0.06 -5.45 5.12
C ASP A 70 -0.75 -4.39 5.96
N LEU A 71 -2.07 -4.51 6.15
CA LEU A 71 -2.88 -3.60 6.96
C LEU A 71 -2.35 -3.48 8.40
N ARG A 72 -1.74 -4.55 8.93
CA ARG A 72 -1.18 -4.57 10.29
C ARG A 72 0.05 -3.67 10.42
N GLU A 73 0.91 -3.66 9.41
CA GLU A 73 2.21 -2.98 9.43
C GLU A 73 2.20 -1.66 8.65
N TYR A 74 1.11 -1.37 7.94
CA TYR A 74 1.00 -0.22 7.04
C TYR A 74 1.24 1.12 7.75
N LYS A 75 0.73 1.28 8.98
CA LYS A 75 0.89 2.51 9.77
C LYS A 75 1.49 2.16 11.12
N GLN A 76 2.73 2.59 11.33
CA GLN A 76 3.32 2.61 12.67
C GLN A 76 2.52 3.59 13.54
N VAL A 77 2.15 3.17 14.74
CA VAL A 77 1.54 4.05 15.73
C VAL A 77 2.64 4.97 16.24
N PRO A 78 2.60 6.28 15.93
CA PRO A 78 3.67 7.15 16.37
C PRO A 78 3.56 7.41 17.87
N ASP A 79 4.69 7.61 18.54
CA ASP A 79 4.78 7.80 19.99
C ASP A 79 4.01 9.02 20.51
N TRP A 80 3.71 9.98 19.65
CA TRP A 80 2.91 11.15 20.02
C TRP A 80 1.40 10.88 20.01
N LEU A 81 0.93 9.81 19.35
CA LEU A 81 -0.49 9.43 19.30
C LEU A 81 -0.89 8.57 20.51
N ASN A 82 -0.63 9.09 21.70
CA ASN A 82 -1.11 8.52 22.96
C ASN A 82 -1.40 9.64 23.96
N ALA A 83 -2.25 9.34 24.95
CA ALA A 83 -2.79 10.27 25.96
C ALA A 83 -1.75 11.16 26.64
N LYS A 84 -0.47 10.75 26.68
CA LYS A 84 0.61 11.53 27.29
C LYS A 84 1.02 12.75 26.46
N TYR A 85 0.91 12.70 25.13
CA TYR A 85 1.44 13.74 24.24
C TYR A 85 0.39 14.41 23.35
N TRP A 86 -0.69 13.72 22.96
CA TRP A 86 -1.72 14.32 22.10
C TRP A 86 -2.84 15.05 22.84
N ALA A 87 -3.03 14.78 24.13
CA ALA A 87 -4.23 15.21 24.85
C ALA A 87 -4.02 16.34 25.85
N ASN A 88 -2.76 16.75 26.14
CA ASN A 88 -2.40 17.59 27.30
C ASN A 88 -3.30 17.26 28.50
N PRO A 89 -3.22 16.02 29.04
CA PRO A 89 -4.21 15.50 29.99
C PRO A 89 -4.35 16.38 31.24
N GLU A 90 -3.31 17.14 31.59
CA GLU A 90 -3.33 18.15 32.65
C GLU A 90 -4.28 19.33 32.39
N ASN A 91 -4.69 19.59 31.16
CA ASN A 91 -5.63 20.65 30.76
C ASN A 91 -7.06 20.15 30.59
N PHE A 92 -7.31 18.84 30.70
CA PHE A 92 -8.63 18.23 30.54
C PHE A 92 -9.61 18.82 31.58
N GLY A 93 -10.66 19.50 31.11
CA GLY A 93 -11.69 20.14 31.96
C GLY A 93 -11.28 21.47 32.62
N LYS A 94 -10.06 21.98 32.38
CA LYS A 94 -9.59 23.26 32.95
C LYS A 94 -9.82 24.44 32.03
N TYR A 95 -9.55 24.25 30.75
CA TYR A 95 -9.76 25.26 29.72
C TYR A 95 -10.82 24.74 28.77
N TRP A 96 -11.86 25.54 28.55
CA TRP A 96 -12.80 25.37 27.48
C TRP A 96 -12.34 26.34 26.40
N TRP A 97 -11.96 25.84 25.24
CA TRP A 97 -11.95 26.66 24.03
C TRP A 97 -13.37 26.74 23.48
#